data_AF-A0A3N5U3J4-F1
#
_entry.id   AF-A0A3N5U3J4-F1
#
_cell.length_a   1.000
_cell.length_b   1.000
_cell.length_c   1.000
_cell.angle_alpha   90.00
_cell.angle_beta   90.00
_cell.angle_gamma   90.00
#
_symmetry.space_group_name_H-M   'P 1'
#
loop_
_entity.id
_entity.type
_entity.pdbx_description
1 polymer ?
#
loop_
_entity_poly.entity_id
_entity_poly.type
_entity_poly.pdbx_seq_one_letter_code
_entity_poly.pdbx_strand_id
1 'polypeptide(L)' 'RLADGTAVAAAAGRLLVTSFHPELSRDLRFHEYFLEIVRS' A
#
# COMPACT_ATOMS: atom_id res chain seq x y z
N ARG A 1 -2.38 1.98 11.32
CA ARG A 1 -1.72 0.85 12.01
C ARG A 1 -2.81 0.06 12.71
N LEU A 2 -2.83 -1.27 12.59
CA LEU A 2 -3.82 -2.10 13.27
C LEU A 2 -3.52 -2.15 14.77
N ALA A 3 -4.55 -2.41 15.58
CA ALA A 3 -4.46 -2.43 17.04
C ALA A 3 -3.57 -3.57 17.57
N ASP A 4 -3.50 -4.68 16.84
CA ASP A 4 -2.69 -5.86 17.15
C ASP A 4 -1.24 -5.76 16.62
N GLY A 5 -0.91 -4.70 15.89
CA GLY A 5 0.42 -4.50 15.31
C GLY A 5 0.71 -5.36 14.09
N THR A 6 -0.27 -6.09 13.53
CA THR A 6 -0.08 -6.92 12.34
C THR A 6 0.34 -6.06 11.15
N ALA A 7 1.42 -6.46 10.46
CA ALA A 7 1.86 -5.83 9.23
C ALA A 7 0.92 -6.21 8.07
N VAL A 8 0.42 -5.21 7.35
CA VAL A 8 -0.54 -5.40 6.23
C VAL A 8 -0.04 -4.86 4.89
N ALA A 9 1.05 -4.10 4.91
CA ALA A 9 1.73 -3.58 3.74
C ALA A 9 3.22 -3.42 4.04
N ALA A 10 4.05 -3.57 3.02
CA ALA A 10 5.49 -3.35 3.10
C ALA A 10 6.02 -2.75 1.80
N ALA A 11 7.12 -2.00 1.88
CA ALA A 11 7.77 -1.40 0.72
C ALA A 11 9.29 -1.57 0.81
N ALA A 12 9.94 -1.82 -0.33
CA ALA A 12 11.39 -1.97 -0.44
C ALA A 12 11.88 -1.51 -1.82
N GLY A 13 12.59 -0.38 -1.89
CA GLY A 13 12.97 0.23 -3.17
C GLY A 13 11.73 0.54 -4.01
N ARG A 14 11.66 -0.02 -5.23
CA ARG A 14 10.52 0.13 -6.14
C ARG A 14 9.40 -0.92 -5.93
N LEU A 15 9.49 -1.74 -4.87
CA LEU A 15 8.49 -2.76 -4.56
C LEU A 15 7.50 -2.26 -3.50
N LEU A 16 6.22 -2.49 -3.75
CA LEU A 16 5.11 -2.29 -2.81
C LEU A 16 4.25 -3.55 -2.78
N VAL A 17 4.01 -4.09 -1.59
CA VAL A 17 3.16 -5.28 -1.40
C VAL A 17 2.09 -5.02 -0.34
N THR A 18 0.91 -5.60 -0.53
CA THR A 18 -0.22 -5.50 0.39
C THR A 18 -0.81 -6.89 0.62
N SER A 19 -1.29 -7.16 1.84
CA SER A 19 -1.98 -8.41 2.20
C SER A 19 -3.50 -8.31 2.02
N PHE A 20 -3.97 -7.26 1.37
CA PHE A 20 -5.38 -6.92 1.16
C PHE A 20 -5.57 -6.39 -0.26
N HIS A 21 -6.83 -6.20 -0.64
CA HIS A 21 -7.21 -5.75 -1.98
C HIS A 21 -7.56 -4.25 -1.97
N PRO A 22 -6.61 -3.33 -2.27
CA PRO A 22 -6.87 -1.90 -2.28
C PRO A 22 -7.97 -1.49 -3.27
N GLU A 23 -8.22 -2.30 -4.30
CA GLU A 23 -9.24 -2.11 -5.33
C GLU A 23 -10.68 -2.35 -4.84
N LEU A 24 -10.86 -3.05 -3.72
CA LEU A 24 -12.20 -3.28 -3.13
C LEU A 24 -12.70 -2.10 -2.30
N SER A 25 -11.92 -1.02 -2.22
CA SER A 25 -12.30 0.26 -1.63
C SER A 25 -12.40 1.33 -2.71
N ARG A 26 -13.21 2.37 -2.46
CA ARG A 26 -13.20 3.60 -3.28
C ARG A 26 -12.08 4.57 -2.89
N ASP A 27 -11.34 4.27 -1.83
CA ASP A 27 -10.21 5.07 -1.38
C ASP A 27 -8.97 4.77 -2.23
N LEU A 28 -8.50 5.79 -2.96
CA LEU A 28 -7.41 5.65 -3.92
C LEU A 28 -6.02 5.90 -3.34
N ARG A 29 -5.88 6.21 -2.04
CA ARG A 29 -4.58 6.62 -1.46
C ARG A 29 -3.46 5.60 -1.64
N PHE A 30 -3.77 4.29 -1.64
CA PHE A 30 -2.78 3.26 -1.92
C PHE A 30 -2.33 3.25 -3.39
N HIS A 31 -3.25 3.54 -4.31
CA HIS A 31 -2.92 3.67 -5.74
C HIS A 31 -2.11 4.94 -5.99
N GLU A 32 -2.46 6.06 -5.36
CA GLU A 32 -1.70 7.31 -5.43
C GLU A 32 -0.28 7.12 -4.90
N TYR A 33 -0.14 6.45 -3.75
CA TYR A 33 1.17 6.12 -3.17
C TYR A 33 2.01 5.23 -4.09
N PHE A 34 1.41 4.20 -4.72
CA PHE A 34 2.12 3.40 -5.71
C PHE A 34 2.64 4.25 -6.88
N LEU A 35 1.84 5.21 -7.37
CA LEU A 35 2.26 6.10 -8.45
C LEU A 35 3.40 7.05 -8.03
N GLU A 36 3.49 7.43 -6.75
CA GLU A 36 4.64 8.19 -6.23
C GLU A 36 5.93 7.38 -6.31
N ILE A 37 5.88 6.08 -5.95
CA ILE A 37 7.02 5.17 -6.06
C ILE A 37 7.47 5.05 -7.53
N VAL A 38 6.52 5.00 -8.48
CA VAL A 38 6.83 4.93 -9.91
C VAL A 38 7.51 6.21 -10.42
N ARG A 39 7.14 7.38 -9.90
CA ARG A 39 7.70 8.68 -10.29
C ARG A 39 9.10 8.94 -9.73
N SER A 40 9.49 8.26 -8.64
CA SER A 40 10.86 8.30 -8.08
C SER A 40 11.83 7.41 -8.86
#